data_AF-A0A7W1A3C3-F1
#
_entry.id   AF-A0A7W1A3C3-F1
#
_cell.length_a   1.000
_cell.length_b   1.000
_cell.length_c   1.000
_cell.angle_alpha   90.00
_cell.angle_beta   90.00
_cell.angle_gamma   90.00
#
_symmetry.space_group_name_H-M   'P 1'
#
loop_
_entity.id
_entity.type
_entity.pdbx_description
1 polymer ?
#
loop_
_entity_poly.entity_id
_entity_poly.type
_entity_poly.pdbx_seq_one_letter_code
_entity_poly.pdbx_strand_id
1 'polypeptide(L)'
;MGDQFAAAPAVEPPDVRPYAMHRRHRPLTGTAGILLFVCMFLPALEGCGTTTVLPLELPPFLPPYLYGLAFASAAHARTQRSVIASVVIMRLLATLVTCAGFVVFLVAPAVGIVELAVGFVLLVAVGGRGYSERRLALTAMIIGAVCTFWFGLWATTAEALIGVYLSLASSVGLLLGGSLWWNETARYPAHRIPAASVMYHRAYEGFVGRAVRAVRRV
;
A
#
# COMPACT_ATOMS: atom_id res chain seq x y z
N MET A 1 -69.28 -17.66 4.76
CA MET A 1 -68.35 -16.57 5.08
C MET A 1 -67.06 -17.23 5.51
N GLY A 2 -66.13 -17.40 4.59
CA GLY A 2 -64.85 -18.07 4.84
C GLY A 2 -63.76 -17.26 4.14
N ASP A 3 -62.96 -16.57 4.93
CA ASP A 3 -61.87 -15.71 4.45
C ASP A 3 -60.73 -16.58 3.92
N GLN A 4 -60.62 -16.64 2.59
CA GLN A 4 -59.43 -17.13 1.90
C GLN A 4 -58.32 -16.09 2.04
N PHE A 5 -57.47 -16.26 3.04
CA PHE A 5 -56.18 -15.56 3.10
C PHE A 5 -55.31 -16.08 1.95
N ALA A 6 -55.27 -15.32 0.86
CA ALA A 6 -54.36 -15.54 -0.25
C ALA A 6 -52.92 -15.48 0.27
N ALA A 7 -52.24 -16.63 0.28
CA ALA A 7 -50.85 -16.74 0.69
C ALA A 7 -49.99 -15.84 -0.23
N ALA A 8 -49.36 -14.83 0.37
CA ALA A 8 -48.41 -13.99 -0.35
C ALA A 8 -47.30 -14.88 -0.92
N PRO A 9 -46.91 -14.72 -2.20
CA PRO A 9 -45.87 -15.53 -2.80
C PRO A 9 -44.59 -15.35 -1.98
N ALA A 10 -44.03 -16.48 -1.54
CA ALA A 10 -42.75 -16.52 -0.87
C ALA A 10 -41.71 -15.90 -1.81
N VAL A 11 -41.34 -14.64 -1.56
CA VAL A 11 -40.24 -13.98 -2.24
C VAL A 11 -39.00 -14.76 -1.83
N GLU A 12 -38.45 -15.55 -2.77
CA GLU A 12 -37.17 -16.20 -2.55
C GLU A 12 -36.18 -15.12 -2.11
N PRO A 13 -35.53 -15.28 -0.94
CA PRO A 13 -34.52 -14.32 -0.53
C PRO A 13 -33.51 -14.27 -1.67
N PRO A 14 -33.15 -13.07 -2.17
CA PRO A 14 -32.20 -12.96 -3.26
C PRO A 14 -31.00 -13.81 -2.89
N ASP A 15 -30.62 -14.75 -3.76
CA ASP A 15 -29.48 -15.63 -3.55
C ASP A 15 -28.23 -14.75 -3.48
N VAL A 16 -27.95 -14.24 -2.27
CA VAL A 16 -26.75 -13.50 -1.93
C VAL A 16 -25.67 -14.55 -1.83
N ARG A 17 -25.35 -15.18 -2.97
CA ARG A 17 -24.08 -15.87 -3.09
C ARG A 17 -23.06 -14.83 -2.68
N PRO A 18 -22.27 -15.08 -1.63
CA PRO A 18 -21.14 -14.22 -1.35
C PRO A 18 -20.33 -14.29 -2.63
N TYR A 19 -20.40 -13.23 -3.44
CA TYR A 19 -19.57 -13.09 -4.60
C TYR A 19 -18.16 -13.07 -4.01
N ALA A 20 -17.56 -14.25 -3.94
CA ALA A 20 -16.14 -14.43 -3.83
C ALA A 20 -15.60 -13.91 -5.16
N MET A 21 -15.68 -12.59 -5.34
CA MET A 21 -15.00 -11.88 -6.38
C MET A 21 -13.54 -12.23 -6.14
N HIS A 22 -13.07 -13.21 -6.89
CA HIS A 22 -11.66 -13.45 -7.06
C HIS A 22 -11.09 -12.13 -7.54
N ARG A 23 -10.39 -11.43 -6.65
CA ARG A 23 -9.76 -10.15 -6.93
C ARG A 23 -8.55 -10.42 -7.81
N ARG A 24 -8.79 -10.60 -9.10
CA ARG A 24 -7.86 -11.17 -10.08
C ARG A 24 -6.56 -10.36 -10.23
N HIS A 25 -6.53 -9.11 -9.78
CA HIS A 25 -5.42 -8.18 -10.07
C HIS A 25 -4.52 -7.88 -8.87
N ARG A 26 -4.84 -8.41 -7.68
CA ARG A 26 -3.93 -8.39 -6.52
C ARG A 26 -2.58 -9.10 -6.71
N PRO A 27 -2.46 -10.21 -7.49
CA PRO A 27 -1.17 -10.89 -7.60
C PRO A 27 -0.11 -10.01 -8.27
N LEU A 28 -0.47 -9.18 -9.25
CA LEU A 28 0.49 -8.34 -9.97
C LEU A 28 1.11 -7.26 -9.06
N THR A 29 0.28 -6.56 -8.28
CA THR A 29 0.76 -5.59 -7.27
C THR A 29 1.58 -6.29 -6.19
N GLY A 30 1.20 -7.51 -5.81
CA GLY A 30 1.90 -8.31 -4.81
C GLY A 30 3.29 -8.76 -5.28
N THR A 31 3.39 -9.35 -6.47
CA THR A 31 4.67 -9.82 -7.03
C THR A 31 5.61 -8.65 -7.33
N ALA A 32 5.08 -7.54 -7.86
CA ALA A 32 5.86 -6.32 -8.06
C ALA A 32 6.39 -5.76 -6.73
N GLY A 33 5.57 -5.75 -5.68
CA GLY A 33 5.99 -5.34 -4.34
C GLY A 33 7.07 -6.23 -3.73
N ILE A 34 6.94 -7.56 -3.89
CA ILE A 34 7.96 -8.53 -3.45
C ILE A 34 9.26 -8.30 -4.22
N LEU A 35 9.20 -8.14 -5.55
CA LEU A 35 10.40 -7.96 -6.36
C LEU A 35 11.11 -6.66 -6.00
N LEU A 36 10.37 -5.57 -5.80
CA LEU A 36 10.90 -4.33 -5.22
C LEU A 36 11.63 -4.60 -3.90
N PHE A 37 10.98 -5.25 -2.93
CA PHE A 37 11.60 -5.54 -1.63
C PHE A 37 12.86 -6.41 -1.76
N VAL A 38 12.83 -7.44 -2.61
CA VAL A 38 13.99 -8.31 -2.85
C VAL A 38 15.14 -7.54 -3.51
N CYS A 39 14.86 -6.53 -4.34
CA CYS A 39 15.90 -5.67 -4.93
C CYS A 39 16.69 -4.87 -3.89
N MET A 40 16.19 -4.70 -2.66
CA MET A 40 16.97 -4.14 -1.55
C MET A 40 18.13 -5.06 -1.13
N PHE A 41 17.96 -6.37 -1.30
CA PHE A 41 18.93 -7.39 -0.91
C PHE A 41 19.75 -7.92 -2.06
N LEU A 42 19.35 -7.69 -3.32
CA LEU A 42 20.26 -7.87 -4.43
C LEU A 42 21.37 -6.86 -4.21
N PRO A 43 22.57 -7.30 -3.79
CA PRO A 43 23.68 -6.38 -3.62
C PRO A 43 23.87 -5.65 -4.94
N ALA A 44 24.46 -4.47 -4.89
CA ALA A 44 25.20 -3.93 -6.02
C ALA A 44 26.27 -4.97 -6.41
N LEU A 45 25.86 -6.01 -7.12
CA LEU A 45 26.75 -7.01 -7.70
C LEU A 45 27.44 -6.27 -8.84
N GLU A 46 28.48 -5.52 -8.49
CA GLU A 46 29.49 -5.14 -9.47
C GLU A 46 30.00 -6.43 -10.10
N GLY A 47 29.97 -6.47 -11.44
CA GLY A 47 30.56 -7.56 -12.20
C GLY A 47 32.01 -7.74 -11.76
N CYS A 48 32.41 -9.00 -11.55
CA CYS A 48 33.71 -9.38 -11.01
C CYS A 48 34.87 -8.55 -11.58
N GLY A 49 35.43 -7.62 -10.79
CA GLY A 49 36.52 -6.76 -11.28
C GLY A 49 37.05 -5.70 -10.31
N THR A 50 37.54 -6.11 -9.13
CA THR A 50 38.53 -5.39 -8.27
C THR A 50 38.18 -4.15 -7.44
N THR A 51 36.98 -3.56 -7.53
CA THR A 51 36.61 -2.45 -6.64
C THR A 51 36.05 -2.95 -5.31
N THR A 52 36.63 -2.48 -4.20
CA THR A 52 36.16 -2.77 -2.85
C THR A 52 34.77 -2.18 -2.66
N VAL A 53 33.76 -3.05 -2.71
CA VAL A 53 32.36 -2.70 -2.42
C VAL A 53 32.27 -2.26 -0.97
N LEU A 54 32.26 -0.95 -0.72
CA LEU A 54 31.90 -0.43 0.59
C LEU A 54 30.42 -0.78 0.81
N PRO A 55 30.04 -1.52 1.86
CA PRO A 55 28.64 -1.70 2.17
C PRO A 55 28.06 -0.30 2.38
N LEU A 56 27.14 0.11 1.51
CA LEU A 56 26.40 1.35 1.72
C LEU A 56 25.62 1.15 3.03
N GLU A 57 26.10 1.75 4.12
CA GLU A 57 25.56 1.52 5.47
C GLU A 57 24.07 1.88 5.58
N LEU A 58 23.57 2.70 4.65
CA LEU A 58 22.15 2.82 4.38
C LEU A 58 21.98 3.12 2.89
N PRO A 59 21.28 2.31 2.10
CA PRO A 59 20.87 2.75 0.78
C PRO A 59 20.01 4.00 0.99
N PRO A 60 20.32 5.15 0.35
CA PRO A 60 19.57 6.40 0.52
C PRO A 60 18.09 6.30 0.08
N PHE A 61 17.61 5.10 -0.25
CA PHE A 61 16.32 4.78 -0.84
C PHE A 61 15.65 3.59 -0.15
N LEU A 62 15.76 3.50 1.19
CA LEU A 62 14.99 2.54 1.97
C LEU A 62 13.45 2.63 1.73
N PRO A 63 12.83 3.83 1.58
CA PRO A 63 11.38 3.93 1.53
C PRO A 63 10.70 3.16 0.37
N PRO A 64 11.13 3.26 -0.91
CA PRO A 64 10.58 2.46 -2.01
C PRO A 64 10.47 0.96 -1.70
N TYR A 65 11.50 0.38 -1.08
CA TYR A 65 11.56 -1.05 -0.78
C TYR A 65 10.61 -1.43 0.37
N LEU A 66 10.53 -0.60 1.42
CA LEU A 66 9.56 -0.79 2.50
C LEU A 66 8.12 -0.69 2.02
N TYR A 67 7.84 0.23 1.09
CA TYR A 67 6.53 0.30 0.45
C TYR A 67 6.24 -0.93 -0.41
N GLY A 68 7.24 -1.46 -1.12
CA GLY A 68 7.12 -2.74 -1.83
C GLY A 68 6.64 -3.88 -0.91
N LEU A 69 7.27 -4.02 0.26
CA LEU A 69 6.85 -4.98 1.29
C LEU A 69 5.43 -4.71 1.81
N ALA A 70 5.11 -3.44 2.07
CA ALA A 70 3.78 -3.07 2.54
C ALA A 70 2.69 -3.42 1.50
N PHE A 71 2.94 -3.20 0.20
CA PHE A 71 2.02 -3.60 -0.86
C PHE A 71 1.95 -5.11 -1.07
N ALA A 72 3.07 -5.82 -0.93
CA ALA A 72 3.07 -7.29 -0.93
C ALA A 72 2.17 -7.85 0.17
N SER A 73 2.24 -7.28 1.38
CA SER A 73 1.37 -7.64 2.51
C SER A 73 -0.11 -7.30 2.23
N ALA A 74 -0.36 -6.13 1.63
CA ALA A 74 -1.71 -5.68 1.27
C ALA A 74 -2.34 -6.56 0.17
N ALA A 75 -1.54 -7.03 -0.78
CA ALA A 75 -1.99 -7.97 -1.82
C ALA A 75 -2.38 -9.33 -1.22
N HIS A 76 -1.66 -9.79 -0.20
CA HIS A 76 -1.96 -11.02 0.55
C HIS A 76 -3.09 -10.87 1.59
N ALA A 77 -3.57 -9.65 1.84
CA ALA A 77 -4.60 -9.39 2.84
C ALA A 77 -5.96 -9.98 2.42
N ARG A 78 -6.26 -11.21 2.85
CA ARG A 78 -7.55 -11.89 2.55
C ARG A 78 -8.71 -11.46 3.45
N THR A 79 -8.43 -10.85 4.60
CA THR A 79 -9.44 -10.51 5.61
C THR A 79 -9.59 -9.00 5.75
N GLN A 80 -10.76 -8.54 6.22
CA GLN A 80 -10.98 -7.11 6.48
C GLN A 80 -9.98 -6.55 7.51
N ARG A 81 -9.60 -7.38 8.50
CA ARG A 81 -8.61 -7.01 9.52
C ARG A 81 -7.23 -6.75 8.89
N SER A 82 -6.81 -7.56 7.93
CA SER A 82 -5.52 -7.35 7.27
C SER A 82 -5.53 -6.14 6.34
N VAL A 83 -6.65 -5.80 5.69
CA VAL A 83 -6.76 -4.54 4.92
C VAL A 83 -6.62 -3.32 5.85
N ILE A 84 -7.28 -3.34 7.01
CA ILE A 84 -7.14 -2.29 8.03
C ILE A 84 -5.68 -2.19 8.48
N ALA A 85 -5.04 -3.32 8.80
CA ALA A 85 -3.64 -3.36 9.19
C ALA A 85 -2.72 -2.79 8.10
N SER A 86 -2.92 -3.15 6.83
CA SER A 86 -2.13 -2.63 5.72
C SER A 86 -2.28 -1.11 5.56
N VAL A 87 -3.49 -0.55 5.70
CA VAL A 87 -3.68 0.90 5.68
C VAL A 87 -2.96 1.57 6.85
N VAL A 88 -3.02 0.97 8.05
CA VAL A 88 -2.29 1.49 9.22
C VAL A 88 -0.78 1.48 8.97
N ILE A 89 -0.23 0.38 8.45
CA ILE A 89 1.18 0.27 8.07
C ILE A 89 1.56 1.35 7.04
N MET A 90 0.73 1.55 6.01
CA MET A 90 0.95 2.60 5.00
C MET A 90 0.95 4.01 5.61
N ARG A 91 0.05 4.29 6.57
CA ARG A 91 0.05 5.57 7.30
C ARG A 91 1.33 5.74 8.11
N LEU A 92 1.74 4.72 8.85
CA LEU A 92 2.96 4.76 9.65
C LEU A 92 4.19 5.00 8.77
N LEU A 93 4.29 4.31 7.63
CA LEU A 93 5.36 4.53 6.66
C LEU A 93 5.32 5.95 6.07
N ALA A 94 4.16 6.46 5.69
CA ALA A 94 4.04 7.82 5.16
C ALA A 94 4.43 8.88 6.19
N THR A 95 4.03 8.71 7.45
CA THR A 95 4.45 9.57 8.56
C THR A 95 5.96 9.48 8.77
N LEU A 96 6.54 8.28 8.77
CA LEU A 96 7.97 8.07 8.95
C LEU A 96 8.77 8.73 7.83
N VAL A 97 8.36 8.57 6.57
CA VAL A 97 8.99 9.23 5.42
C VAL A 97 8.89 10.75 5.53
N THR A 98 7.75 11.27 5.99
CA THR A 98 7.59 12.72 6.19
C THR A 98 8.50 13.24 7.30
N CYS A 99 8.60 12.51 8.43
CA CYS A 99 9.52 12.87 9.51
C CYS A 99 10.98 12.79 9.07
N ALA A 100 11.35 11.74 8.32
CA ALA A 100 12.70 11.60 7.76
C ALA A 100 13.01 12.74 6.79
N GLY A 101 12.09 13.06 5.87
CA GLY A 101 12.22 14.19 4.95
C GLY A 101 12.36 15.54 5.65
N PHE A 102 11.70 15.71 6.81
CA PHE A 102 11.91 16.89 7.64
C PHE A 102 13.33 16.96 8.22
N VAL A 103 13.88 15.84 8.70
CA VAL A 103 15.28 15.78 9.16
C VAL A 103 16.25 16.05 8.00
N VAL A 104 16.02 15.45 6.83
CA VAL A 104 16.82 15.68 5.63
C VAL A 104 16.73 17.14 5.19
N PHE A 105 15.57 17.79 5.31
CA PHE A 105 15.40 19.20 5.00
C PHE A 105 16.28 20.12 5.86
N LEU A 106 16.54 19.76 7.11
CA LEU A 106 17.42 20.54 7.99
C LEU A 106 18.90 20.49 7.56
N VAL A 107 19.32 19.43 6.86
CA VAL A 107 20.72 19.22 6.44
C VAL A 107 20.92 19.55 4.96
N ALA A 108 19.96 19.17 4.11
CA ALA A 108 19.97 19.32 2.66
C ALA A 108 18.59 19.78 2.17
N PRO A 109 18.28 21.09 2.22
CA PRO A 109 16.94 21.62 1.98
C PRO A 109 16.33 21.21 0.64
N ALA A 110 17.11 21.21 -0.44
CA ALA A 110 16.63 20.85 -1.78
C ALA A 110 16.11 19.41 -1.86
N VAL A 111 16.83 18.45 -1.26
CA VAL A 111 16.43 17.04 -1.21
C VAL A 111 15.26 16.86 -0.25
N GLY A 112 15.33 17.50 0.93
CA GLY A 112 14.27 17.41 1.93
C GLY A 112 12.93 17.95 1.46
N ILE A 113 12.89 19.00 0.62
CA ILE A 113 11.64 19.50 0.01
C ILE A 113 10.98 18.42 -0.84
N VAL A 114 11.75 17.70 -1.66
CA VAL A 114 11.23 16.63 -2.52
C VAL A 114 10.70 15.49 -1.66
N GLU A 115 11.44 15.06 -0.65
CA GLU A 115 11.00 14.00 0.28
C GLU A 115 9.74 14.40 1.06
N LEU A 116 9.67 15.64 1.56
CA LEU A 116 8.49 16.17 2.25
C LEU A 116 7.28 16.23 1.32
N ALA A 117 7.47 16.67 0.07
CA ALA A 117 6.38 16.70 -0.91
C ALA A 117 5.85 15.29 -1.18
N VAL A 118 6.74 14.31 -1.38
CA VAL A 118 6.35 12.90 -1.55
C VAL A 118 5.63 12.38 -0.30
N GLY A 119 6.20 12.57 0.89
CA GLY A 119 5.60 12.15 2.16
C GLY A 119 4.21 12.74 2.39
N PHE A 120 4.05 14.03 2.11
CA PHE A 120 2.77 14.73 2.21
C PHE A 120 1.74 14.20 1.21
N VAL A 121 2.11 14.02 -0.06
CA VAL A 121 1.22 13.44 -1.08
C VAL A 121 0.76 12.04 -0.68
N LEU A 122 1.66 11.21 -0.13
CA LEU A 122 1.31 9.88 0.37
C LEU A 122 0.36 9.93 1.56
N LEU A 123 0.58 10.83 2.52
CA LEU A 123 -0.33 11.03 3.65
C LEU A 123 -1.74 11.45 3.18
N VAL A 124 -1.82 12.37 2.22
CA VAL A 124 -3.09 12.81 1.62
C VAL A 124 -3.77 11.66 0.87
N ALA A 125 -3.01 10.89 0.09
CA ALA A 125 -3.54 9.78 -0.70
C ALA A 125 -4.08 8.63 0.18
N VAL A 126 -3.36 8.27 1.25
CA VAL A 126 -3.85 7.29 2.24
C VAL A 126 -5.06 7.87 3.03
N GLY A 127 -5.02 9.17 3.29
CA GLY A 127 -6.05 9.95 3.98
C GLY A 127 -6.22 9.60 5.45
N GLY A 128 -6.80 10.53 6.23
CA GLY A 128 -6.90 10.41 7.69
C GLY A 128 -8.07 9.56 8.21
N ARG A 129 -9.18 9.44 7.46
CA ARG A 129 -10.39 8.72 7.91
C ARG A 129 -10.87 7.69 6.89
N GLY A 130 -11.31 6.54 7.39
CA GLY A 130 -11.84 5.44 6.59
C GLY A 130 -10.76 4.49 6.06
N TYR A 131 -11.19 3.28 5.73
CA TYR A 131 -10.39 2.23 5.11
C TYR A 131 -11.02 1.91 3.76
N SER A 132 -10.50 2.53 2.71
CA SER A 132 -10.98 2.30 1.35
C SER A 132 -9.88 1.68 0.52
N GLU A 133 -10.17 0.56 -0.11
CA GLU A 133 -9.24 -0.11 -1.03
C GLU A 133 -8.84 0.79 -2.20
N ARG A 134 -9.77 1.67 -2.61
CA ARG A 134 -9.51 2.70 -3.61
C ARG A 134 -8.32 3.58 -3.24
N ARG A 135 -8.16 3.95 -1.96
CA ARG A 135 -6.99 4.72 -1.51
C ARG A 135 -5.70 3.90 -1.52
N LEU A 136 -5.76 2.61 -1.19
CA LEU A 136 -4.59 1.73 -1.31
C LEU A 136 -4.13 1.59 -2.77
N ALA A 137 -5.08 1.48 -3.71
CA ALA A 137 -4.79 1.46 -5.13
C ALA A 137 -4.15 2.78 -5.60
N LEU A 138 -4.69 3.93 -5.17
CA LEU A 138 -4.12 5.24 -5.47
C LEU A 138 -2.70 5.39 -4.91
N THR A 139 -2.47 4.95 -3.68
CA THR A 139 -1.13 5.02 -3.07
C THR A 139 -0.15 4.12 -3.82
N ALA A 140 -0.58 2.95 -4.29
CA ALA A 140 0.24 2.07 -5.11
C ALA A 140 0.61 2.74 -6.44
N MET A 141 -0.35 3.41 -7.09
CA MET A 141 -0.09 4.18 -8.31
C MET A 141 0.91 5.32 -8.07
N ILE A 142 0.71 6.12 -7.03
CA ILE A 142 1.59 7.26 -6.72
C ILE A 142 3.01 6.75 -6.43
N ILE A 143 3.16 5.73 -5.59
CA ILE A 143 4.47 5.16 -5.26
C ILE A 143 5.11 4.54 -6.49
N GLY A 144 4.34 3.79 -7.28
CA GLY A 144 4.80 3.24 -8.57
C GLY A 144 5.34 4.35 -9.48
N ALA A 145 4.58 5.43 -9.69
CA ALA A 145 4.99 6.55 -10.52
C ALA A 145 6.26 7.27 -10.01
N VAL A 146 6.31 7.58 -8.71
CA VAL A 146 7.49 8.21 -8.08
C VAL A 146 8.71 7.29 -8.22
N CYS A 147 8.56 6.00 -7.96
CA CYS A 147 9.65 5.02 -8.10
C CYS A 147 10.09 4.86 -9.57
N THR A 148 9.16 4.81 -10.52
CA THR A 148 9.48 4.70 -11.96
C THR A 148 10.25 5.92 -12.44
N PHE A 149 9.80 7.12 -12.07
CA PHE A 149 10.54 8.34 -12.38
C PHE A 149 11.95 8.30 -11.79
N TRP A 150 12.05 7.95 -10.49
CA TRP A 150 13.31 7.90 -9.77
C TRP A 150 14.29 6.88 -10.35
N PHE A 151 13.90 5.61 -10.41
CA PHE A 151 14.74 4.55 -10.98
C PHE A 151 15.00 4.76 -12.47
N GLY A 152 14.11 5.46 -13.18
CA GLY A 152 14.32 5.87 -14.56
C GLY A 152 15.51 6.82 -14.71
N LEU A 153 15.63 7.83 -13.84
CA LEU A 153 16.80 8.72 -13.82
C LEU A 153 18.10 7.92 -13.57
N TRP A 154 18.09 7.00 -12.61
CA TRP A 154 19.26 6.16 -12.32
C TRP A 154 19.58 5.16 -13.43
N ALA A 155 18.58 4.63 -14.13
CA ALA A 155 18.80 3.70 -15.23
C ALA A 155 19.44 4.37 -16.46
N THR A 156 19.44 5.70 -16.54
CA THR A 156 20.13 6.43 -17.62
C THR A 156 21.62 6.64 -17.37
N THR A 157 22.12 6.35 -16.16
CA THR A 157 23.56 6.47 -15.87
C THR A 157 24.30 5.21 -16.33
N ALA A 158 25.56 5.38 -16.74
CA ALA A 158 26.41 4.26 -17.17
C ALA A 158 26.68 3.25 -16.03
N GLU A 159 26.61 3.72 -14.78
CA GLU A 159 26.84 2.96 -13.55
C GLU A 159 25.58 2.23 -13.02
N ALA A 160 24.54 2.12 -13.85
CA ALA A 160 23.29 1.51 -13.43
C ALA A 160 23.45 -0.01 -13.17
N LEU A 161 23.37 -0.39 -11.90
CA LEU A 161 23.40 -1.79 -11.46
C LEU A 161 22.15 -2.54 -11.92
N ILE A 162 22.26 -3.87 -12.06
CA ILE A 162 21.13 -4.74 -12.42
C ILE A 162 19.91 -4.56 -11.50
N GLY A 163 20.15 -4.29 -10.21
CA GLY A 163 19.10 -4.01 -9.23
C GLY A 163 18.26 -2.77 -9.55
N VAL A 164 18.83 -1.75 -10.20
CA VAL A 164 18.12 -0.54 -10.63
C VAL A 164 17.13 -0.88 -11.74
N TYR A 165 17.52 -1.68 -12.73
CA TYR A 165 16.64 -2.12 -13.82
C TYR A 165 15.49 -2.99 -13.31
N LEU A 166 15.77 -3.91 -12.38
CA LEU A 166 14.73 -4.74 -11.75
C LEU A 166 13.77 -3.91 -10.89
N SER A 167 14.30 -2.93 -10.16
CA SER A 167 13.49 -1.98 -9.37
C SER A 167 12.62 -1.11 -10.28
N LEU A 168 13.16 -0.65 -11.42
CA LEU A 168 12.41 0.08 -12.44
C LEU A 168 11.26 -0.78 -12.99
N ALA A 169 11.55 -2.00 -13.45
CA ALA A 169 10.53 -2.92 -13.95
C ALA A 169 9.43 -3.20 -12.89
N SER A 170 9.83 -3.38 -11.64
CA SER A 170 8.92 -3.57 -10.51
C SER A 170 8.05 -2.36 -10.24
N SER A 171 8.61 -1.15 -10.31
CA SER A 171 7.86 0.08 -10.10
C SER A 171 6.80 0.31 -11.18
N VAL A 172 7.12 -0.02 -12.44
CA VAL A 172 6.16 -0.02 -13.55
C VAL A 172 5.07 -1.07 -13.31
N GLY A 173 5.45 -2.27 -12.88
CA GLY A 173 4.50 -3.31 -12.48
C GLY A 173 3.56 -2.84 -11.35
N LEU A 174 4.10 -2.15 -10.34
CA LEU A 174 3.32 -1.61 -9.23
C LEU A 174 2.35 -0.50 -9.70
N LEU A 175 2.80 0.38 -10.59
CA LEU A 175 1.97 1.43 -11.20
C LEU A 175 0.81 0.84 -12.01
N LEU A 176 1.09 -0.16 -12.86
CA LEU A 176 0.07 -0.86 -13.65
C LEU A 176 -0.88 -1.66 -12.75
N GLY A 177 -0.36 -2.39 -11.76
CA GLY A 177 -1.15 -3.13 -10.79
C GLY A 177 -2.06 -2.24 -9.96
N GLY A 178 -1.55 -1.09 -9.49
CA GLY A 178 -2.34 -0.06 -8.81
C GLY A 178 -3.45 0.51 -9.70
N SER A 179 -3.15 0.77 -10.97
CA SER A 179 -4.12 1.29 -11.94
C SER A 179 -5.25 0.30 -12.24
N LEU A 180 -4.91 -0.98 -12.44
CA LEU A 180 -5.89 -2.05 -12.62
C LEU A 180 -6.75 -2.20 -11.36
N TRP A 181 -6.12 -2.22 -10.18
CA TRP A 181 -6.83 -2.29 -8.90
C TRP A 181 -7.79 -1.10 -8.71
N TRP A 182 -7.37 0.12 -9.07
CA TRP A 182 -8.22 1.30 -9.02
C TRP A 182 -9.46 1.14 -9.91
N ASN A 183 -9.27 0.74 -11.17
CA ASN A 183 -10.36 0.52 -12.12
C ASN A 183 -11.36 -0.55 -11.63
N GLU A 184 -10.88 -1.65 -11.04
CA GLU A 184 -11.77 -2.65 -10.43
C GLU A 184 -12.61 -2.07 -9.29
N THR A 185 -11.99 -1.31 -8.38
CA THR A 185 -12.73 -0.68 -7.26
C THR A 185 -13.72 0.38 -7.72
N ALA A 186 -13.51 0.98 -8.90
CA ALA A 186 -14.44 1.91 -9.50
C ALA A 186 -15.64 1.20 -10.16
N ARG A 187 -15.42 0.04 -10.80
CA ARG A 187 -16.48 -0.76 -11.44
C ARG A 187 -17.36 -1.49 -10.43
N TYR A 188 -16.75 -1.98 -9.37
CA TYR A 188 -17.43 -2.69 -8.28
C TYR A 188 -17.22 -1.90 -6.99
N PRO A 189 -17.86 -0.72 -6.85
CA PRO A 189 -17.79 0.03 -5.60
C PRO A 189 -18.29 -0.91 -4.52
N ALA A 190 -17.39 -1.30 -3.60
CA ALA A 190 -17.68 -2.25 -2.54
C ALA A 190 -19.06 -1.91 -1.98
N HIS A 191 -20.02 -2.82 -2.21
CA HIS A 191 -21.40 -2.64 -1.79
C HIS A 191 -21.31 -2.23 -0.33
N ARG A 192 -21.71 -0.98 -0.02
CA ARG A 192 -21.41 -0.34 1.28
C ARG A 192 -21.66 -1.37 2.35
N ILE A 193 -20.59 -1.82 3.03
CA ILE A 193 -20.73 -2.80 4.09
C ILE A 193 -21.83 -2.23 5.00
N PRO A 194 -22.98 -2.92 5.13
CA PRO A 194 -24.12 -2.35 5.81
C PRO A 194 -23.67 -1.87 7.18
N ALA A 195 -24.19 -0.73 7.63
CA ALA A 195 -23.73 0.00 8.81
C ALA A 195 -23.63 -0.84 10.10
N ALA A 196 -24.15 -2.07 10.11
CA ALA A 196 -23.86 -3.09 11.10
C ALA A 196 -22.36 -3.32 11.36
N SER A 197 -21.45 -3.13 10.39
CA SER A 197 -19.99 -3.23 10.66
C SER A 197 -19.41 -2.05 11.45
N VAL A 198 -20.17 -0.94 11.60
CA VAL A 198 -19.77 0.20 12.46
C VAL A 198 -19.68 -0.24 13.92
N MET A 199 -20.43 -1.27 14.32
CA MET A 199 -20.37 -1.83 15.67
C MET A 199 -18.98 -2.43 16.00
N TYR A 200 -18.35 -3.11 15.04
CA TYR A 200 -16.99 -3.64 15.19
C TYR A 200 -15.92 -2.54 15.22
N HIS A 201 -16.13 -1.44 14.48
CA HIS A 201 -15.19 -0.32 14.49
C HIS A 201 -15.17 0.40 15.85
N ARG A 202 -16.32 0.53 16.53
CA ARG A 202 -16.40 1.03 17.91
C ARG A 202 -15.68 0.11 18.90
N ALA A 203 -15.81 -1.20 18.73
CA ALA A 203 -15.12 -2.16 19.60
C ALA A 203 -13.59 -2.09 19.43
N TYR A 204 -13.10 -1.92 18.20
CA TYR A 204 -11.66 -1.79 17.92
C TYR A 204 -11.09 -0.46 18.43
N GLU A 205 -11.78 0.67 18.24
CA GLU A 205 -11.37 1.95 18.83
C GLU A 205 -11.35 1.89 20.36
N GLY A 206 -12.30 1.17 20.97
CA GLY A 206 -12.28 0.90 22.41
C GLY A 206 -11.09 0.04 22.87
N PHE A 207 -10.58 -0.87 22.03
CA PHE A 207 -9.38 -1.66 22.33
C PHE A 207 -8.11 -0.82 22.21
N VAL A 208 -7.92 -0.10 21.09
CA VAL A 208 -6.75 0.76 20.88
C VAL A 208 -6.70 1.88 21.93
N GLY A 209 -7.84 2.49 22.25
CA GLY A 209 -7.91 3.52 23.30
C GLY A 209 -7.65 2.99 24.72
N ARG A 210 -7.80 1.68 24.97
CA ARG A 210 -7.39 1.06 26.24
C ARG A 210 -5.89 0.76 26.25
N ALA A 211 -5.34 0.25 25.15
CA ALA A 211 -3.90 -0.01 25.02
C ALA A 211 -3.08 1.29 25.16
N VAL A 212 -3.49 2.37 24.50
CA VAL A 212 -2.81 3.68 24.61
C VAL A 212 -2.88 4.23 26.04
N ARG A 213 -4.01 4.05 26.75
CA ARG A 213 -4.12 4.47 28.15
C ARG A 213 -3.28 3.63 29.11
N ALA A 214 -3.09 2.34 28.82
CA ALA A 214 -2.22 1.47 29.61
C ALA A 214 -0.75 1.88 29.47
N VAL A 215 -0.29 2.19 28.26
CA VAL A 215 1.08 2.67 28.00
C VAL A 215 1.35 4.01 28.70
N ARG A 216 0.34 4.89 28.80
CA ARG A 216 0.48 6.20 29.45
C ARG A 216 0.52 6.16 30.99
N ARG A 217 0.30 4.99 31.60
CA ARG A 217 0.32 4.78 33.06
C ARG A 217 1.60 4.12 33.57
N VAL A 218 2.50 3.73 32.66
CA VAL A 218 3.85 3.26 32.95
C VAL A 218 4.79 4.47 32.86
#